data_AF-A0A959PW96-F1
#
_entry.id   AF-A0A959PW96-F1
#
_cell.length_a   1.000
_cell.length_b   1.000
_cell.length_c   1.000
_cell.angle_alpha   90.00
_cell.angle_beta   90.00
_cell.angle_gamma   90.00
#
_symmetry.space_group_name_H-M   'P 1'
#
loop_
_entity.id
_entity.type
_entity.pdbx_description
1 polymer ?
#
loop_
_entity_poly.entity_id
_entity_poly.type
_entity_poly.pdbx_seq_one_letter_code
_entity_poly.pdbx_strand_id
1 'polypeptide(L)'
;SYSIYSLGINTSQTKAVSGEAKIFANRDFDDLLLELDFFYNFKERKYHRFSVGAGINSFVFDNLDPFYSIVIPTQLEVFPLKDFRQLSLMLEFAPQILIDDDLVFRHLWGIRYTFAKKGE
;
A
#
# COMPACT_ATOMS: atom_id res chain seq x y z
N SER A 1 17.28 0.77 -11.98
CA SER A 1 16.12 -0.07 -12.35
C SER A 1 15.11 0.03 -11.22
N TYR A 2 14.01 0.77 -11.39
CA TYR A 2 13.03 1.09 -10.34
C TYR A 2 11.98 0.00 -10.14
N SER A 3 12.38 -1.28 -10.10
CA SER A 3 11.44 -2.35 -9.75
C SER A 3 11.40 -2.45 -8.23
N ILE A 4 10.45 -1.74 -7.61
CA ILE A 4 10.31 -1.73 -6.16
C ILE A 4 9.39 -2.89 -5.77
N TYR A 5 9.94 -3.97 -5.22
CA TYR A 5 9.16 -5.07 -4.65
C TYR A 5 8.77 -4.73 -3.22
N SER A 6 7.48 -4.85 -2.92
CA SER A 6 6.93 -4.51 -1.61
C SER A 6 6.13 -5.66 -1.03
N LEU A 7 6.24 -5.86 0.28
CA LEU A 7 5.34 -6.72 1.05
C LEU A 7 4.50 -5.85 1.97
N GLY A 8 3.18 -5.95 1.83
CA GLY A 8 2.22 -5.16 2.58
C GLY A 8 1.35 -6.02 3.50
N ILE A 9 1.09 -5.52 4.70
CA ILE A 9 0.08 -6.06 5.61
C ILE A 9 -0.96 -4.96 5.86
N ASN A 10 -2.21 -5.30 5.62
CA ASN A 10 -3.33 -4.40 5.83
C ASN A 10 -4.16 -4.84 7.03
N THR A 11 -4.84 -3.89 7.67
CA THR A 11 -5.96 -4.19 8.56
C THR A 11 -7.19 -4.60 7.72
N SER A 12 -8.40 -4.17 8.08
CA SER A 12 -9.62 -4.62 7.42
C SER A 12 -10.07 -3.65 6.34
N GLN A 13 -9.77 -3.94 5.07
CA GLN A 13 -10.26 -3.13 3.95
C GLN A 13 -11.77 -3.21 3.68
N THR A 14 -12.46 -4.15 4.32
CA THR A 14 -13.94 -4.19 4.30
C THR A 14 -14.57 -3.06 5.13
N LYS A 15 -13.79 -2.42 6.01
CA LYS A 15 -14.21 -1.25 6.78
C LYS A 15 -13.93 0.01 5.97
N ALA A 16 -14.69 1.08 6.25
CA ALA A 16 -14.52 2.36 5.57
C ALA A 16 -13.13 2.98 5.76
N VAL A 17 -12.42 2.63 6.83
CA VAL A 17 -11.03 3.05 7.07
C VAL A 17 -10.17 1.82 7.33
N SER A 18 -8.98 1.80 6.75
CA SER A 18 -7.96 0.77 6.99
C SER A 18 -6.57 1.39 7.12
N GLY A 19 -5.67 0.63 7.74
CA GLY A 19 -4.25 0.94 7.79
C GLY A 19 -3.47 -0.11 7.02
N GLU A 20 -2.37 0.29 6.41
CA GLU A 20 -1.44 -0.59 5.71
C GLU A 20 -0.01 -0.29 6.13
N ALA A 21 0.77 -1.34 6.36
CA ALA A 21 2.22 -1.24 6.51
C ALA A 21 2.89 -1.97 5.34
N LYS A 22 3.81 -1.32 4.64
CA LYS A 22 4.58 -1.93 3.53
C LYS A 22 6.08 -1.85 3.83
N ILE A 23 6.80 -2.93 3.53
CA ILE A 23 8.26 -2.95 3.51
C ILE A 23 8.73 -3.12 2.07
N PHE A 24 9.71 -2.32 1.66
CA PHE A 24 10.32 -2.37 0.34
C PHE A 24 11.65 -3.10 0.38
N ALA A 25 11.62 -4.37 -0.03
CA ALA A 25 12.72 -5.31 0.15
C ALA A 25 13.67 -5.43 -1.04
N ASN A 26 13.57 -4.55 -2.05
CA ASN A 26 14.51 -4.49 -3.19
C ASN A 26 15.61 -3.44 -2.97
N ARG A 27 16.15 -3.37 -1.75
CA ARG A 27 17.19 -2.44 -1.32
C ARG A 27 18.15 -3.16 -0.39
N ASP A 28 19.34 -2.60 -0.20
CA ASP A 28 20.26 -3.09 0.84
C ASP A 28 19.62 -2.99 2.22
N PHE A 29 20.06 -3.82 3.16
CA PHE A 29 19.44 -3.92 4.47
C PHE A 29 19.42 -2.57 5.22
N ASP A 30 20.49 -1.79 5.07
CA ASP A 30 20.66 -0.48 5.69
C ASP A 30 19.71 0.58 5.08
N ASP A 31 19.13 0.28 3.91
CA ASP A 31 18.30 1.16 3.08
C ASP A 31 16.82 0.72 3.03
N LEU A 32 16.42 -0.17 3.95
CA LEU A 32 15.09 -0.74 3.98
C LEU A 32 14.04 0.33 4.35
N LEU A 33 13.06 0.49 3.46
CA LEU A 33 12.01 1.48 3.60
C LEU A 33 10.72 0.84 4.14
N LEU A 34 10.16 1.45 5.18
CA LEU A 34 8.85 1.15 5.73
C LEU A 34 7.88 2.28 5.35
N GLU A 35 6.72 1.91 4.83
CA GLU A 35 5.60 2.82 4.57
C GLU A 35 4.44 2.48 5.48
N LEU A 36 3.86 3.50 6.10
CA LEU A 36 2.63 3.40 6.85
C LEU A 36 1.57 4.27 6.20
N ASP A 37 0.49 3.65 5.75
CA ASP A 37 -0.62 4.32 5.07
C ASP A 37 -1.92 4.20 5.84
N PHE A 38 -2.72 5.25 5.78
CA PHE A 38 -4.13 5.25 6.17
C PHE A 38 -4.99 5.45 4.94
N PHE A 39 -6.00 4.60 4.77
CA PHE A 39 -6.90 4.61 3.62
C PHE A 39 -8.34 4.85 4.04
N TYR A 40 -9.05 5.65 3.26
CA TYR A 40 -10.49 5.62 3.13
C TYR A 40 -10.88 4.67 2.00
N ASN A 41 -11.66 3.64 2.33
CA ASN A 41 -12.11 2.61 1.40
C ASN A 41 -13.52 2.94 0.92
N PHE A 42 -13.68 3.12 -0.38
CA PHE A 42 -14.99 3.30 -0.98
C PHE A 42 -15.78 2.00 -0.94
N LYS A 43 -17.11 2.12 -1.01
CA LYS A 43 -18.00 0.95 -1.00
C LYS A 43 -17.64 -0.01 -2.13
N GLU A 44 -17.37 -1.25 -1.74
CA GLU A 44 -17.03 -2.34 -2.65
C GLU A 44 -18.12 -2.55 -3.70
N ARG A 45 -17.69 -2.70 -4.95
CA ARG A 45 -18.53 -3.02 -6.10
C ARG A 45 -18.32 -4.48 -6.50
N LYS A 46 -19.09 -4.95 -7.49
CA LYS A 46 -19.11 -6.36 -7.90
C LYS A 46 -17.73 -6.94 -8.23
N TYR A 47 -16.84 -6.13 -8.80
CA TYR A 47 -15.53 -6.56 -9.30
C TYR A 47 -14.38 -5.69 -8.85
N HIS A 48 -14.64 -4.63 -8.09
CA HIS A 48 -13.57 -3.74 -7.67
C HIS A 48 -13.89 -2.98 -6.38
N ARG A 49 -12.83 -2.49 -5.75
CA ARG A 49 -12.87 -1.49 -4.68
C ARG A 49 -11.84 -0.42 -4.98
N PHE A 50 -12.22 0.82 -4.75
CA PHE A 50 -11.30 1.95 -4.83
C PHE A 50 -11.00 2.44 -3.41
N SER A 51 -9.79 2.92 -3.19
CA SER A 51 -9.35 3.51 -1.92
C SER A 51 -8.42 4.68 -2.18
N VAL A 52 -8.47 5.67 -1.29
CA VAL A 52 -7.54 6.82 -1.29
C VAL A 52 -6.95 6.97 0.09
N GLY A 53 -5.72 7.42 0.19
CA GLY A 53 -5.03 7.48 1.46
C GLY A 53 -4.00 8.57 1.57
N ALA A 54 -3.41 8.62 2.75
CA ALA A 54 -2.22 9.39 3.06
C ALA A 54 -1.30 8.49 3.88
N GLY A 55 -0.01 8.63 3.64
CA GLY A 55 0.98 7.81 4.30
C GLY A 55 2.33 8.48 4.43
N ILE A 56 3.23 7.76 5.07
CA ILE A 56 4.58 8.21 5.34
C ILE A 56 5.57 7.09 5.04
N ASN A 57 6.73 7.47 4.51
CA ASN A 57 7.87 6.58 4.33
C ASN A 57 8.96 6.90 5.33
N SER A 58 9.61 5.85 5.82
CA SER A 58 10.71 5.96 6.77
C SER A 58 11.77 4.89 6.51
N PHE A 59 13.05 5.27 6.62
CA PHE A 59 14.14 4.30 6.67
C PHE A 59 14.19 3.65 8.04
N VAL A 60 14.21 2.31 8.08
CA VAL A 60 14.08 1.56 9.34
C VAL A 60 15.40 1.54 10.13
N PHE A 61 16.54 1.56 9.45
CA PHE A 61 17.86 1.38 10.05
C PHE A 61 18.81 2.56 9.85
N ASP A 62 18.40 3.59 9.10
CA ASP A 62 19.18 4.82 8.97
C ASP A 62 18.96 5.71 10.20
N ASN A 63 20.07 6.13 10.83
CA ASN A 63 20.07 6.91 12.06
C ASN A 63 20.17 8.42 11.80
N LEU A 64 20.37 8.84 10.55
CA LEU A 64 20.57 10.25 10.21
C LEU A 64 19.25 10.96 9.90
N ASP A 65 18.48 10.44 8.93
CA ASP A 65 17.19 11.02 8.53
C ASP A 65 16.14 9.92 8.35
N PRO A 66 15.44 9.53 9.44
CA PRO A 66 14.53 8.39 9.40
C PRO A 66 13.27 8.69 8.60
N PHE A 67 12.90 9.95 8.38
CA PHE A 67 11.68 10.34 7.68
C PHE A 67 12.01 10.65 6.21
N TYR A 68 11.41 9.92 5.27
CA TYR A 68 11.81 9.96 3.86
C TYR A 68 10.84 10.76 2.98
N SER A 69 9.54 10.49 3.10
CA SER A 69 8.53 11.15 2.24
C SER A 69 7.13 11.08 2.81
N ILE A 70 6.28 12.02 2.40
CA ILE A 70 4.82 11.91 2.52
C ILE A 70 4.25 11.29 1.25
N VAL A 71 3.30 10.37 1.39
CA VAL A 71 2.72 9.60 0.29
C VAL A 71 1.22 9.87 0.20
N ILE A 72 0.67 9.97 -1.02
CA ILE A 72 -0.77 10.10 -1.25
C ILE A 72 -1.25 8.91 -2.08
N PRO A 73 -1.36 7.70 -1.49
CA PRO A 73 -1.67 6.51 -2.27
C PRO A 73 -3.14 6.46 -2.71
N THR A 74 -3.37 6.00 -3.93
CA THR A 74 -4.68 5.61 -4.43
C THR A 74 -4.60 4.15 -4.88
N GLN A 75 -5.55 3.33 -4.43
CA GLN A 75 -5.57 1.89 -4.72
C GLN A 75 -6.84 1.51 -5.48
N LEU A 76 -6.66 0.68 -6.50
CA LEU A 76 -7.72 -0.06 -7.16
C LEU A 76 -7.49 -1.55 -6.92
N GLU A 77 -8.40 -2.17 -6.18
CA GLU A 77 -8.49 -3.62 -6.11
C GLU A 77 -9.48 -4.15 -7.13
N VAL A 78 -9.09 -5.19 -7.86
CA VAL A 78 -9.93 -5.92 -8.80
C VAL A 78 -10.12 -7.34 -8.29
N PHE A 79 -11.37 -7.78 -8.18
CA PHE A 79 -11.75 -9.13 -7.75
C PHE A 79 -12.03 -9.99 -8.99
N PRO A 80 -11.10 -10.89 -9.40
CA PRO A 80 -11.26 -11.66 -10.64
C PRO A 80 -12.42 -12.66 -10.54
N LEU A 81 -12.68 -13.16 -9.33
CA LEU A 81 -13.69 -14.17 -9.03
C LEU A 81 -14.78 -13.56 -8.16
N LYS A 82 -16.01 -13.51 -8.68
CA LYS A 82 -17.16 -12.85 -8.01
C LYS A 82 -17.42 -13.40 -6.60
N ASP A 83 -17.28 -14.71 -6.44
CA ASP A 83 -17.63 -15.44 -5.21
C ASP A 83 -16.41 -15.77 -4.35
N PHE A 84 -15.19 -15.50 -4.84
CA PHE A 84 -13.94 -15.69 -4.10
C PHE A 84 -13.20 -14.35 -3.95
N ARG A 85 -13.67 -13.54 -2.99
CA ARG A 85 -13.15 -12.18 -2.75
C ARG A 85 -11.91 -12.12 -1.86
N GLN A 86 -11.42 -13.27 -1.40
CA GLN A 86 -10.19 -13.33 -0.61
C GLN A 86 -8.97 -13.01 -1.46
N LEU A 87 -9.02 -13.20 -2.78
CA LEU A 87 -7.92 -12.88 -3.69
C LEU A 87 -8.31 -11.68 -4.57
N SER A 88 -7.46 -10.67 -4.59
CA SER A 88 -7.60 -9.51 -5.47
C SER A 88 -6.28 -9.17 -6.16
N LEU A 89 -6.39 -8.57 -7.35
CA LEU A 89 -5.30 -7.87 -8.00
C LEU A 89 -5.33 -6.42 -7.51
N MET A 90 -4.21 -5.91 -7.04
CA MET A 90 -4.08 -4.57 -6.49
C MET A 90 -3.20 -3.71 -7.40
N LEU A 91 -3.72 -2.54 -7.73
CA LEU A 91 -3.03 -1.49 -8.48
C LEU A 91 -2.95 -0.27 -7.56
N GLU A 92 -1.76 0.26 -7.36
CA GLU A 92 -1.55 1.49 -6.59
C GLU A 92 -0.90 2.54 -7.46
N PHE A 93 -1.37 3.77 -7.33
CA PHE A 93 -0.68 4.96 -7.79
C PHE A 93 -0.46 5.88 -6.59
N ALA A 94 0.79 6.27 -6.36
CA ALA A 94 1.23 6.96 -5.15
C ALA A 94 2.21 8.08 -5.51
N PRO A 95 1.73 9.32 -5.67
CA PRO A 95 2.58 10.51 -5.58
C PRO A 95 3.27 10.57 -4.22
N GLN A 96 4.55 10.92 -4.22
CA GLN A 96 5.43 11.00 -3.06
C GLN A 96 6.11 12.37 -3.05
N ILE A 97 5.96 13.08 -1.96
CA ILE A 97 6.66 14.34 -1.70
C ILE A 97 7.85 13.97 -0.82
N LEU A 98 9.04 13.93 -1.43
CA LEU A 98 10.29 13.73 -0.73
C LEU A 98 10.61 15.00 0.06
N ILE A 99 11.26 14.85 1.20
CA ILE A 99 11.47 15.98 2.12
C ILE A 99 12.53 16.95 1.58
N ASP A 100 13.57 16.40 0.95
CA ASP A 100 14.72 17.15 0.44
C ASP A 100 14.81 17.15 -1.10
N ASP A 101 13.76 16.69 -1.79
CA ASP A 101 13.78 16.47 -3.24
C ASP A 101 12.40 16.73 -3.88
N ASP A 102 12.30 16.54 -5.19
CA ASP A 102 11.11 16.79 -5.99
C ASP A 102 9.98 15.76 -5.78
N LEU A 103 8.80 16.09 -6.31
CA LEU A 103 7.65 15.19 -6.38
C LEU A 103 7.95 13.96 -7.27
N VAL A 104 7.84 12.77 -6.69
CA VAL A 104 8.03 11.49 -7.41
C VAL A 104 6.70 10.76 -7.53
N PHE A 105 6.49 10.08 -8.66
CA PHE A 105 5.33 9.22 -8.86
C PHE A 105 5.71 7.75 -8.84
N ARG A 106 5.10 6.97 -7.94
CA ARG A 106 5.23 5.52 -7.90
C ARG A 106 3.93 4.85 -8.32
N HIS A 107 4.05 3.71 -8.98
CA HIS A 107 2.96 2.77 -9.12
C HIS A 107 3.38 1.38 -8.61
N LEU A 108 2.45 0.62 -8.04
CA LEU A 108 2.65 -0.77 -7.62
C LEU A 108 1.55 -1.65 -8.19
N TRP A 109 1.91 -2.88 -8.52
CA TRP A 109 1.00 -3.90 -9.02
C TRP A 109 1.25 -5.14 -8.19
N GLY A 110 0.21 -5.77 -7.67
CA GLY A 110 0.37 -6.86 -6.74
C GLY A 110 -0.83 -7.77 -6.63
N ILE A 111 -0.66 -8.83 -5.86
CA ILE A 111 -1.72 -9.75 -5.48
C ILE A 111 -1.95 -9.56 -3.97
N ARG A 112 -3.20 -9.38 -3.58
CA ARG A 112 -3.59 -9.27 -2.17
C ARG A 112 -4.42 -10.48 -1.77
N TYR A 113 -4.12 -11.01 -0.59
CA TYR A 113 -4.94 -12.02 0.05
C TYR A 113 -5.56 -11.46 1.34
N THR A 114 -6.89 -11.57 1.45
CA THR A 114 -7.64 -11.13 2.62
C THR A 114 -8.03 -12.33 3.47
N PHE A 115 -7.50 -12.38 4.70
CA PHE A 115 -7.87 -13.37 5.69
C PHE A 115 -9.24 -13.04 6.27
N ALA A 116 -10.32 -13.50 5.62
CA ALA A 116 -11.66 -13.42 6.20
C ALA A 116 -11.86 -14.52 7.24
N LYS A 117 -12.45 -14.18 8.40
CA LYS A 117 -12.96 -15.19 9.33
C LYS A 117 -14.16 -15.90 8.68
N LYS A 118 -14.16 -17.23 8.73
CA LYS A 118 -15.30 -18.03 8.29
C LYS A 118 -16.46 -17.82 9.28
N GLY A 119 -17.53 -17.15 8.86
CA GLY A 119 -18.79 -17.04 9.58
C GLY A 119 -19.04 -15.73 10.34
N GLU A 120 -19.80 -14.85 9.70
CA GLU A 120 -21.00 -14.23 10.30
C GLU A 120 -22.20 -14.65 9.46
#